data_AF-A0A3B8QWC5-F1
#
_entry.id   AF-A0A3B8QWC5-F1
#
_cell.length_a   1.000
_cell.length_b   1.000
_cell.length_c   1.000
_cell.angle_alpha   90.00
_cell.angle_beta   90.00
_cell.angle_gamma   90.00
#
_symmetry.space_group_name_H-M   'P 1'
#
loop_
_entity.id
_entity.type
_entity.pdbx_description
1 polymer ?
#
loop_
_entity_poly.entity_id
_entity_poly.type
_entity_poly.pdbx_seq_one_letter_code
_entity_poly.pdbx_strand_id
1 'polypeptide(L)'
;MAIIYQISLHGSAFDARDMSWGEAASQSGCKPNREWLDPIHKRPLLKGEFGCAVSHLTLWHKIAGSGLNGIILEEDAVFDSINPNEIDAKLKMYDSVWLGYRWNDLGYWYNCHAYAITPKIAWELCQGFQDAIIPVDEWVPRKLNNKNNYFYDTGRVKQIPRSIRPSTIEDTEMLEGKDTDFRIVTVATEPEKMWALEKSAAKYGAEVLNLGKEHPWRDPMTGLAGMPKIQLVNEYLATIPSDAIVLFMDGYDTFFADSPSVVLERFYQMDADIVFGAEAECWPVPEMAHLWPETGTPYKYLNSGLYIGRADALHDFISQAQDTVAHKDDQLHCQNRYLDNKTQWNVKLDIEAYIFQNHDTDIKIFEDQLWNDKTNCCGCIYHGNGGDYEKQFFITTAQRFGYVKEHIEKPVQSPYYLTLEYEVVGPEMIATDFLTDVQCDYLINKSESYGNWGSMDGDKFPAQEIRLKQIGLWHEYERLWHEKLGKISEKYWKPMAHIGLRDAFTMKYTPETQNSLALHTDASLVTGSVKLNEDYEGGELIFPRQNFSNINMPRGCCLIWPSEVTHGHAVNEIISGTKYSLTMWTSRYPGDVNG
;
A
#
# COMPACT_ATOMS: atom_id res chain seq x y z
N MET A 1 -50.76 32.95 9.01
CA MET A 1 -49.41 33.45 8.71
C MET A 1 -48.46 32.29 8.92
N ALA A 2 -47.72 31.91 7.88
CA ALA A 2 -46.75 30.82 7.98
C ALA A 2 -45.70 31.13 9.06
N ILE A 3 -45.26 30.10 9.78
CA ILE A 3 -44.20 30.20 10.77
C ILE A 3 -42.86 29.86 10.11
N ILE A 4 -41.84 30.67 10.36
CA ILE A 4 -40.47 30.39 9.92
C ILE A 4 -39.79 29.49 10.96
N TYR A 5 -39.28 28.36 10.50
CA TYR A 5 -38.49 27.39 11.25
C TYR A 5 -37.07 27.36 10.69
N GLN A 6 -36.10 27.84 11.46
CA GLN A 6 -34.70 27.77 11.09
C GLN A 6 -34.02 26.61 11.81
N ILE A 7 -33.43 25.69 11.04
CA ILE A 7 -32.60 24.60 11.56
C ILE A 7 -31.26 25.23 11.94
N SER A 8 -31.07 25.55 13.23
CA SER A 8 -29.83 26.10 13.78
C SER A 8 -29.46 25.36 15.07
N LEU A 9 -28.18 25.48 15.47
CA LEU A 9 -27.60 25.05 16.76
C LEU A 9 -28.38 25.52 18.02
N HIS A 10 -29.44 26.32 17.88
CA HIS A 10 -30.31 26.76 18.97
C HIS A 10 -31.41 25.74 19.35
N GLY A 11 -31.00 24.51 19.65
CA GLY A 11 -31.74 23.61 20.55
C GLY A 11 -32.77 22.67 19.92
N SER A 12 -32.77 22.47 18.59
CA SER A 12 -33.61 21.43 17.95
C SER A 12 -32.94 20.72 16.77
N ALA A 13 -31.71 21.07 16.40
CA ALA A 13 -30.95 20.34 15.39
C ALA A 13 -30.36 19.06 16.00
N PHE A 14 -30.51 17.94 15.31
CA PHE A 14 -29.91 16.67 15.69
C PHE A 14 -28.56 16.53 14.99
N ASP A 15 -27.48 16.63 15.78
CA ASP A 15 -26.12 16.46 15.28
C ASP A 15 -25.65 15.03 15.54
N ALA A 16 -25.49 14.26 14.47
CA ALA A 16 -25.08 12.86 14.56
C ALA A 16 -23.57 12.66 14.35
N ARG A 17 -22.80 13.71 14.09
CA ARG A 17 -21.43 13.61 13.56
C ARG A 17 -20.47 12.91 14.52
N ASP A 18 -20.52 13.27 15.80
CA ASP A 18 -19.68 12.71 16.86
C ASP A 18 -20.28 11.46 17.53
N MET A 19 -21.33 10.87 16.96
CA MET A 19 -22.05 9.72 17.53
C MET A 19 -21.79 8.46 16.70
N SER A 20 -21.65 7.29 17.32
CA SER A 20 -21.76 6.01 16.59
C SER A 20 -23.16 5.85 15.98
N TRP A 21 -23.30 5.01 14.94
CA TRP A 21 -24.63 4.75 14.34
C TRP A 21 -25.64 4.16 15.32
N GLY A 22 -25.18 3.36 16.29
CA GLY A 22 -26.02 2.84 17.36
C GLY A 22 -26.55 3.95 18.28
N GLU A 23 -25.69 4.89 18.66
CA GLU A 23 -26.07 6.06 19.46
C GLU A 23 -27.00 6.99 18.68
N ALA A 24 -26.68 7.29 17.43
CA ALA A 24 -27.49 8.16 16.57
C ALA A 24 -28.91 7.60 16.40
N ALA A 25 -29.05 6.29 16.16
CA ALA A 25 -30.35 5.63 16.04
C ALA A 25 -31.10 5.59 17.38
N SER A 26 -30.40 5.29 18.48
CA SER A 26 -31.02 5.23 19.82
C SER A 26 -31.50 6.60 20.31
N GLN A 27 -30.73 7.67 20.08
CA GLN A 27 -31.07 9.02 20.55
C GLN A 27 -32.15 9.68 19.69
N SER A 28 -32.10 9.50 18.36
CA SER A 28 -33.11 10.04 17.45
C SER A 28 -34.40 9.23 17.45
N GLY A 29 -34.35 7.94 17.84
CA GLY A 29 -35.44 6.99 17.63
C GLY A 29 -35.70 6.70 16.15
N CYS A 30 -34.79 7.09 15.26
CA CYS A 30 -34.90 6.90 13.81
C CYS A 30 -33.96 5.80 13.34
N LYS A 31 -34.33 5.07 12.29
CA LYS A 31 -33.52 4.00 11.71
C LYS A 31 -32.94 4.45 10.38
N PRO A 32 -31.61 4.45 10.20
CA PRO A 32 -31.01 4.75 8.91
C PRO A 32 -31.32 3.62 7.91
N ASN A 33 -31.59 3.95 6.65
CA ASN A 33 -31.78 2.96 5.61
C ASN A 33 -30.42 2.43 5.12
N ARG A 34 -30.05 1.23 5.56
CA ARG A 34 -28.77 0.58 5.21
C ARG A 34 -28.66 0.15 3.75
N GLU A 35 -29.79 0.01 3.06
CA GLU A 35 -29.84 -0.41 1.65
C GLU A 35 -29.86 0.78 0.69
N TRP A 36 -30.00 2.01 1.19
CA TRP A 36 -29.99 3.19 0.35
C TRP A 36 -28.56 3.56 -0.03
N LEU A 37 -28.38 3.82 -1.32
CA LEU A 37 -27.15 4.38 -1.88
C LEU A 37 -27.48 5.68 -2.60
N ASP A 38 -26.60 6.66 -2.46
CA ASP A 38 -26.68 7.93 -3.17
C ASP A 38 -26.83 7.68 -4.68
N PRO A 39 -27.85 8.25 -5.34
CA PRO A 39 -28.10 7.96 -6.74
C PRO A 39 -27.01 8.49 -7.68
N ILE A 40 -26.25 9.51 -7.25
CA ILE A 40 -25.13 10.13 -7.98
C ILE A 40 -23.81 9.46 -7.58
N HIS A 41 -23.50 9.44 -6.28
CA HIS A 41 -22.19 9.07 -5.75
C HIS A 41 -22.07 7.58 -5.36
N LYS A 42 -23.17 6.82 -5.40
CA LYS A 42 -23.23 5.38 -5.07
C LYS A 42 -22.69 5.02 -3.68
N ARG A 43 -22.61 5.98 -2.77
CA ARG A 43 -22.16 5.78 -1.38
C ARG A 43 -23.34 5.58 -0.41
N PRO A 44 -23.11 4.96 0.76
CA PRO A 44 -24.09 4.91 1.85
C PRO A 44 -24.45 6.30 2.41
N LEU A 45 -25.49 6.32 3.23
CA LEU A 45 -25.94 7.49 3.98
C LEU A 45 -24.85 8.01 4.93
N LEU A 46 -24.60 9.32 4.94
CA LEU A 46 -23.66 9.95 5.88
C LEU A 46 -24.35 10.29 7.20
N LYS A 47 -23.59 10.33 8.31
CA LYS A 47 -24.11 10.81 9.60
C LYS A 47 -24.62 12.24 9.51
N GLY A 48 -23.94 13.12 8.76
CA GLY A 48 -24.41 14.48 8.54
C GLY A 48 -25.78 14.52 7.85
N GLU A 49 -25.97 13.70 6.81
CA GLU A 49 -27.23 13.58 6.08
C GLU A 49 -28.34 12.99 6.97
N PHE A 50 -28.02 11.98 7.77
CA PHE A 50 -28.93 11.41 8.76
C PHE A 50 -29.35 12.47 9.79
N GLY A 51 -28.41 13.24 10.33
CA GLY A 51 -28.71 14.28 11.31
C GLY A 51 -29.56 15.42 10.76
N CYS A 52 -29.27 15.85 9.52
CA CYS A 52 -30.13 16.78 8.79
C CYS A 52 -31.55 16.20 8.63
N ALA A 53 -31.67 14.95 8.19
CA ALA A 53 -32.96 14.29 8.00
C ALA A 53 -33.79 14.18 9.29
N VAL A 54 -33.17 13.83 10.42
CA VAL A 54 -33.84 13.79 11.74
C VAL A 54 -34.30 15.20 12.16
N SER A 55 -33.52 16.24 11.84
CA SER A 55 -33.87 17.63 12.13
C SER A 55 -35.11 18.07 11.33
N HIS A 56 -35.18 17.73 10.05
CA HIS A 56 -36.36 17.97 9.21
C HIS A 56 -37.59 17.22 9.70
N LEU A 57 -37.45 15.93 10.03
CA LEU A 57 -38.55 15.11 10.57
C LEU A 57 -39.15 15.76 11.83
N THR A 58 -38.29 16.25 12.73
CA THR A 58 -38.71 16.96 13.94
C THR A 58 -39.54 18.22 13.61
N LEU A 59 -39.13 18.99 12.61
CA LEU A 59 -39.89 20.15 12.16
C LEU A 59 -41.21 19.77 11.47
N TRP A 60 -41.23 18.72 10.66
CA TRP A 60 -42.46 18.25 10.02
C TRP A 60 -43.51 17.83 11.05
N HIS A 61 -43.12 17.16 12.13
CA HIS A 61 -44.03 16.87 13.25
C HIS A 61 -44.58 18.15 13.89
N LYS A 62 -43.73 19.17 14.12
CA LYS A 62 -44.18 20.47 14.66
C LYS A 62 -45.17 21.17 13.73
N ILE A 63 -44.91 21.18 12.43
CA ILE A 63 -45.78 21.82 11.42
C ILE A 63 -47.10 21.05 11.29
N ALA A 64 -47.05 19.72 11.23
CA ALA A 64 -48.25 18.89 11.17
C ALA A 64 -49.17 19.09 12.38
N GLY A 65 -48.59 19.25 13.57
CA GLY A 65 -49.34 19.48 14.82
C GLY A 65 -49.78 20.93 15.08
N SER A 66 -49.19 21.92 14.39
CA SER A 66 -49.47 23.34 14.68
C SER A 66 -50.77 23.84 14.04
N GLY A 67 -51.25 23.19 12.98
CA GLY A 67 -52.35 23.70 12.14
C GLY A 67 -51.98 24.95 11.31
N LEU A 68 -50.70 25.33 11.29
CA LEU A 68 -50.18 26.49 10.56
C LEU A 68 -49.14 26.04 9.54
N ASN A 69 -49.09 26.72 8.39
CA ASN A 69 -48.07 26.47 7.37
C ASN A 69 -46.67 26.76 7.92
N GLY A 70 -45.67 26.01 7.46
CA GLY A 70 -44.29 26.16 7.87
C GLY A 70 -43.38 26.54 6.71
N ILE A 71 -42.49 27.50 6.95
CA ILE A 71 -41.34 27.83 6.10
C ILE A 71 -40.11 27.23 6.78
N ILE A 72 -39.43 26.30 6.12
CA ILE A 72 -38.22 25.64 6.63
C ILE A 72 -37.00 26.27 5.96
N LEU A 73 -36.00 26.60 6.78
CA LEU A 73 -34.72 27.15 6.35
C LEU A 73 -33.59 26.35 7.03
N GLU A 74 -32.65 25.82 6.24
CA GLU A 74 -31.41 25.23 6.74
C GLU A 74 -30.44 26.31 7.23
N GLU A 75 -29.36 25.90 7.89
CA GLU A 75 -28.38 26.81 8.47
C GLU A 75 -27.57 27.61 7.45
N ASP A 76 -27.46 27.09 6.22
CA ASP A 76 -26.74 27.68 5.10
C ASP A 76 -27.66 28.48 4.16
N ALA A 77 -28.92 28.70 4.55
CA ALA A 77 -29.87 29.55 3.84
C ALA A 77 -29.52 31.05 3.98
N VAL A 78 -29.18 31.69 2.87
CA VAL A 78 -28.90 33.13 2.74
C VAL A 78 -30.04 33.82 2.01
N PHE A 79 -30.65 34.84 2.62
CA PHE A 79 -31.75 35.59 2.04
C PHE A 79 -31.79 37.02 2.57
N ASP A 80 -32.26 37.95 1.73
CA ASP A 80 -32.42 39.35 2.13
C ASP A 80 -33.68 39.55 2.99
N SER A 81 -34.80 38.98 2.56
CA SER A 81 -36.07 38.98 3.31
C SER A 81 -37.01 37.89 2.81
N ILE A 82 -37.84 37.37 3.71
CA ILE A 82 -38.90 36.41 3.42
C ILE A 82 -40.23 37.02 3.89
N ASN A 83 -41.25 37.03 3.04
CA ASN A 83 -42.60 37.51 3.39
C ASN A 83 -43.55 36.32 3.62
N PRO A 84 -43.88 35.98 4.89
CA PRO A 84 -44.71 34.81 5.19
C PRO A 84 -46.14 34.90 4.65
N ASN A 85 -46.69 36.11 4.46
CA ASN A 85 -48.05 36.28 3.93
C ASN A 85 -48.14 35.95 2.45
N GLU A 86 -47.10 36.29 1.68
CA GLU A 86 -47.00 35.93 0.27
C GLU A 86 -46.94 34.40 0.11
N ILE A 87 -46.12 33.75 0.94
CA ILE A 87 -45.96 32.29 0.93
C ILE A 87 -47.26 31.61 1.36
N ASP A 88 -47.94 32.10 2.39
CA ASP A 88 -49.26 31.61 2.79
C ASP A 88 -50.29 31.71 1.66
N ALA A 89 -50.26 32.80 0.89
CA ALA A 89 -51.15 32.97 -0.25
C ALA A 89 -50.86 31.94 -1.36
N LYS A 90 -49.60 31.60 -1.59
CA LYS A 90 -49.20 30.54 -2.53
C LYS A 90 -49.59 29.14 -2.03
N LEU A 91 -49.40 28.85 -0.75
CA LEU A 91 -49.78 27.55 -0.15
C LEU A 91 -51.30 27.29 -0.10
N LYS A 92 -52.13 28.28 -0.47
CA LYS A 92 -53.57 28.05 -0.74
C LYS A 92 -53.83 27.38 -2.09
N MET A 93 -52.89 27.47 -3.02
CA MET A 93 -53.00 26.99 -4.40
C MET A 93 -52.03 25.83 -4.70
N TYR A 94 -50.92 25.76 -3.97
CA TYR A 94 -49.84 24.80 -4.17
C TYR A 94 -49.62 23.98 -2.91
N ASP A 95 -49.21 22.73 -3.08
CA ASP A 95 -48.91 21.80 -1.99
C ASP A 95 -47.59 22.17 -1.29
N SER A 96 -46.62 22.66 -2.06
CA SER A 96 -45.34 23.17 -1.54
C SER A 96 -44.87 24.40 -2.33
N VAL A 97 -44.02 25.21 -1.68
CA VAL A 97 -43.41 26.42 -2.24
C VAL A 97 -41.90 26.36 -2.03
N TRP A 98 -41.13 26.34 -3.11
CA TRP A 98 -39.67 26.24 -3.09
C TRP A 98 -39.04 27.61 -3.20
N LEU A 99 -38.38 28.03 -2.13
CA LEU A 99 -37.74 29.34 -1.98
C LEU A 99 -36.29 29.31 -2.45
N GLY A 100 -35.64 28.16 -2.34
CA GLY A 100 -34.33 27.86 -2.89
C GLY A 100 -34.27 26.36 -3.24
N TYR A 101 -33.73 26.03 -4.41
CA TYR A 101 -33.60 24.67 -4.94
C TYR A 101 -32.60 24.67 -6.10
N ARG A 102 -32.21 23.47 -6.56
CA ARG A 102 -31.43 23.28 -7.79
C ARG A 102 -32.03 22.17 -8.63
N TRP A 103 -31.94 22.25 -9.94
CA TRP A 103 -32.23 21.09 -10.80
C TRP A 103 -30.99 20.22 -10.92
N ASN A 104 -31.19 18.90 -10.95
CA ASN A 104 -30.13 17.93 -11.19
C ASN A 104 -30.39 17.12 -12.47
N ASP A 105 -29.38 16.38 -12.92
CA ASP A 105 -29.45 15.55 -14.13
C ASP A 105 -30.31 14.28 -13.96
N LEU A 106 -30.73 13.97 -12.72
CA LEU A 106 -31.62 12.84 -12.41
C LEU A 106 -33.11 13.17 -12.66
N GLY A 107 -33.42 14.39 -13.10
CA GLY A 107 -34.77 14.78 -13.51
C GLY A 107 -35.69 15.22 -12.38
N TYR A 108 -35.15 15.52 -11.20
CA TYR A 108 -35.90 16.15 -10.11
C TYR A 108 -35.13 17.34 -9.52
N TRP A 109 -35.81 18.17 -8.74
CA TRP A 109 -35.16 19.26 -8.04
C TRP A 109 -34.55 18.72 -6.74
N TYR A 110 -33.39 19.23 -6.38
CA TYR A 110 -32.58 18.84 -5.24
C TYR A 110 -32.31 20.08 -4.37
N ASN A 111 -31.80 19.87 -3.14
CA ASN A 111 -31.35 20.88 -2.19
C ASN A 111 -32.49 21.55 -1.39
N CYS A 112 -32.77 20.99 -0.21
CA CYS A 112 -33.82 21.35 0.73
C CYS A 112 -33.50 22.54 1.65
N HIS A 113 -32.46 23.34 1.35
CA HIS A 113 -32.07 24.50 2.15
C HIS A 113 -33.18 25.52 2.41
N ALA A 114 -34.20 25.64 1.53
CA ALA A 114 -35.33 26.55 1.77
C ALA A 114 -36.63 26.20 1.02
N TYR A 115 -37.67 25.80 1.76
CA TYR A 115 -38.99 25.49 1.21
C TYR A 115 -40.09 25.69 2.24
N ALA A 116 -41.35 25.72 1.79
CA ALA A 116 -42.52 25.87 2.64
C ALA A 116 -43.60 24.84 2.30
N ILE A 117 -44.30 24.38 3.33
CA ILE A 117 -45.29 23.29 3.26
C ILE A 117 -46.49 23.55 4.17
N THR A 118 -47.60 22.90 3.85
CA THR A 118 -48.81 22.89 4.68
C THR A 118 -48.74 21.81 5.77
N PRO A 119 -49.54 21.89 6.85
CA PRO A 119 -49.65 20.83 7.86
C PRO A 119 -49.96 19.45 7.28
N LYS A 120 -50.79 19.40 6.22
CA LYS A 120 -51.12 18.17 5.50
C LYS A 120 -49.88 17.54 4.86
N ILE A 121 -49.10 18.34 4.14
CA ILE A 121 -47.87 17.87 3.49
C ILE A 121 -46.82 17.47 4.51
N ALA A 122 -46.68 18.23 5.60
CA ALA A 122 -45.78 17.86 6.70
C ALA A 122 -46.14 16.48 7.29
N TRP A 123 -47.44 16.21 7.50
CA TRP A 123 -47.91 14.90 7.95
C TRP A 123 -47.60 13.78 6.95
N GLU A 124 -47.78 14.02 5.65
CA GLU A 124 -47.45 13.06 4.58
C GLU A 124 -45.95 12.75 4.52
N LEU A 125 -45.08 13.75 4.74
CA LEU A 125 -43.62 13.58 4.76
C LEU A 125 -43.13 12.74 5.95
N CYS A 126 -43.80 12.81 7.10
CA CYS A 126 -43.49 11.96 8.26
C CYS A 126 -43.77 10.47 8.01
N GLN A 127 -44.72 10.11 7.14
CA GLN A 127 -45.19 8.73 7.02
C GLN A 127 -44.10 7.78 6.49
N GLY A 128 -43.63 6.89 7.38
CA GLY A 128 -42.62 5.87 7.09
C GLY A 128 -41.18 6.39 7.00
N PHE A 129 -40.94 7.69 7.22
CA PHE A 129 -39.60 8.25 7.12
C PHE A 129 -38.71 7.83 8.29
N GLN A 130 -39.26 7.82 9.50
CA GLN A 130 -38.56 7.46 10.74
C GLN A 130 -37.95 6.04 10.71
N ASP A 131 -38.58 5.10 9.99
CA ASP A 131 -38.17 3.69 9.97
C ASP A 131 -37.10 3.37 8.91
N ALA A 132 -36.82 4.28 7.98
CA ALA A 132 -35.86 4.11 6.89
C ALA A 132 -35.37 5.46 6.35
N ILE A 133 -34.55 6.16 7.15
CA ILE A 133 -34.02 7.49 6.83
C ILE A 133 -33.08 7.42 5.62
N ILE A 134 -33.29 8.35 4.70
CA ILE A 134 -32.42 8.72 3.57
C ILE A 134 -32.27 10.25 3.58
N PRO A 135 -31.37 10.86 2.78
CA PRO A 135 -31.25 12.32 2.75
C PRO A 135 -32.57 13.01 2.40
N VAL A 136 -32.83 14.16 3.01
CA VAL A 136 -34.06 14.94 2.78
C VAL A 136 -34.19 15.43 1.35
N ASP A 137 -33.05 15.74 0.75
CA ASP A 137 -32.93 16.13 -0.65
C ASP A 137 -33.42 15.03 -1.62
N GLU A 138 -33.48 13.78 -1.15
CA GLU A 138 -34.00 12.64 -1.89
C GLU A 138 -35.45 12.32 -1.51
N TRP A 139 -35.75 12.34 -0.21
CA TRP A 139 -37.06 11.99 0.31
C TRP A 139 -38.16 12.99 -0.11
N VAL A 140 -37.89 14.29 0.04
CA VAL A 140 -38.89 15.33 -0.19
C VAL A 140 -39.30 15.41 -1.66
N PRO A 141 -38.38 15.49 -2.65
CA PRO A 141 -38.76 15.47 -4.05
C PRO A 141 -39.47 14.17 -4.44
N ARG A 142 -39.04 13.02 -3.92
CA ARG A 142 -39.70 11.73 -4.18
C ARG A 142 -41.16 11.70 -3.72
N LYS A 143 -41.49 12.34 -2.59
CA LYS A 143 -42.87 12.43 -2.08
C LYS A 143 -43.71 13.50 -2.78
N LEU A 144 -43.06 14.55 -3.28
CA LEU A 144 -43.74 15.72 -3.84
C LEU A 144 -43.74 15.75 -5.38
N ASN A 145 -43.05 14.84 -6.08
CA ASN A 145 -42.94 14.84 -7.55
C ASN A 145 -44.30 14.89 -8.28
N ASN A 146 -45.33 14.25 -7.73
CA ASN A 146 -46.68 14.19 -8.29
C ASN A 146 -47.65 15.22 -7.65
N LYS A 147 -47.12 16.21 -6.92
CA LYS A 147 -47.89 17.26 -6.25
C LYS A 147 -47.80 18.58 -7.00
N ASN A 148 -48.67 19.53 -6.66
CA ASN A 148 -48.64 20.85 -7.27
C ASN A 148 -47.63 21.76 -6.55
N ASN A 149 -46.40 21.84 -7.05
CA ASN A 149 -45.31 22.59 -6.42
C ASN A 149 -45.06 23.91 -7.12
N TYR A 150 -44.86 24.98 -6.35
CA TYR A 150 -44.46 26.29 -6.87
C TYR A 150 -42.96 26.51 -6.68
N PHE A 151 -42.27 26.98 -7.70
CA PHE A 151 -40.84 27.28 -7.69
C PHE A 151 -40.61 28.75 -8.02
N TYR A 152 -39.75 29.44 -7.25
CA TYR A 152 -39.33 30.81 -7.61
C TYR A 152 -38.22 30.77 -8.69
N ASP A 153 -38.27 31.69 -9.67
CA ASP A 153 -37.37 31.71 -10.85
C ASP A 153 -35.89 31.99 -10.53
N THR A 154 -35.62 32.60 -9.39
CA THR A 154 -34.27 32.77 -8.83
C THR A 154 -34.41 32.48 -7.36
N GLY A 155 -33.80 31.40 -6.83
CA GLY A 155 -33.89 31.04 -5.42
C GLY A 155 -33.75 32.28 -4.53
N ARG A 156 -34.88 32.77 -4.01
CA ARG A 156 -34.95 33.96 -3.14
C ARG A 156 -34.08 33.75 -1.91
N VAL A 157 -33.94 32.47 -1.57
CA VAL A 157 -32.97 31.97 -0.62
C VAL A 157 -31.92 31.22 -1.42
N LYS A 158 -30.65 31.59 -1.22
CA LYS A 158 -29.49 30.91 -1.79
C LYS A 158 -28.81 30.11 -0.70
N GLN A 159 -28.12 29.05 -1.08
CA GLN A 159 -27.22 28.35 -0.17
C GLN A 159 -25.88 29.10 -0.08
N ILE A 160 -25.27 29.18 1.10
CA ILE A 160 -23.86 29.57 1.23
C ILE A 160 -23.03 28.65 0.32
N PRO A 161 -22.20 29.19 -0.60
CA PRO A 161 -21.34 28.36 -1.41
C PRO A 161 -20.46 27.44 -0.55
N ARG A 162 -20.34 26.17 -0.94
CA ARG A 162 -19.47 25.20 -0.23
C ARG A 162 -18.02 25.70 -0.10
N SER A 163 -17.55 26.54 -1.02
CA SER A 163 -16.23 27.18 -0.93
C SER A 163 -16.07 28.22 0.19
N ILE A 164 -17.17 28.74 0.74
CA ILE A 164 -17.17 29.77 1.81
C ILE A 164 -17.48 29.14 3.17
N ARG A 165 -18.33 28.11 3.18
CA ARG A 165 -18.58 27.27 4.34
C ARG A 165 -18.51 25.83 3.85
N PRO A 166 -17.32 25.20 3.87
CA PRO A 166 -17.19 23.78 3.61
C PRO A 166 -18.20 23.07 4.49
N SER A 167 -19.12 22.31 3.90
CA SER A 167 -19.97 21.48 4.72
C SER A 167 -19.04 20.51 5.41
N THR A 168 -19.03 20.47 6.74
CA THR A 168 -18.29 19.50 7.56
C THR A 168 -18.79 18.05 7.35
N ILE A 169 -19.49 17.79 6.25
CA ILE A 169 -19.98 16.51 5.76
C ILE A 169 -18.83 15.63 5.26
N GLU A 170 -17.73 16.23 4.78
CA GLU A 170 -16.53 15.49 4.35
C GLU A 170 -15.78 14.84 5.53
N ASP A 171 -16.11 15.19 6.78
CA ASP A 171 -15.62 14.54 8.00
C ASP A 171 -16.66 13.58 8.63
N THR A 172 -17.79 13.30 7.96
CA THR A 172 -18.86 12.48 8.55
C THR A 172 -18.78 11.03 8.12
N GLU A 173 -18.58 10.14 9.09
CA GLU A 173 -18.55 8.70 8.87
C GLU A 173 -19.82 8.21 8.14
N MET A 174 -19.63 7.28 7.20
CA MET A 174 -20.69 6.62 6.43
C MET A 174 -21.42 5.55 7.27
N LEU A 175 -22.68 5.26 6.90
CA LEU A 175 -23.45 4.15 7.44
C LEU A 175 -22.84 2.80 7.06
N GLU A 176 -22.35 2.07 8.06
CA GLU A 176 -21.97 0.67 7.91
C GLU A 176 -23.22 -0.17 7.58
N GLY A 177 -23.20 -0.86 6.43
CA GLY A 177 -24.43 -1.38 5.83
C GLY A 177 -24.26 -2.37 4.68
N LYS A 178 -23.09 -2.40 4.03
CA LYS A 178 -22.38 -3.65 3.80
C LYS A 178 -21.20 -3.61 4.76
N ASP A 179 -20.96 -4.66 5.54
CA ASP A 179 -19.61 -4.90 6.04
C ASP A 179 -18.75 -5.04 4.79
N THR A 180 -18.28 -3.91 4.26
CA THR A 180 -17.37 -3.93 3.13
C THR A 180 -16.12 -4.55 3.73
N ASP A 181 -15.87 -5.81 3.37
CA ASP A 181 -14.64 -6.52 3.72
C ASP A 181 -13.48 -5.78 3.05
N PHE A 182 -13.01 -4.73 3.72
CA PHE A 182 -12.00 -3.81 3.23
C PHE A 182 -10.66 -4.20 3.83
N ARG A 183 -9.75 -4.66 2.98
CA ARG A 183 -8.47 -5.22 3.39
C ARG A 183 -7.33 -4.39 2.81
N ILE A 184 -6.45 -3.94 3.69
CA ILE A 184 -5.23 -3.22 3.30
C ILE A 184 -4.09 -4.21 3.29
N VAL A 185 -3.42 -4.34 2.15
CA VAL A 185 -2.35 -5.32 1.94
C VAL A 185 -1.08 -4.63 1.45
N THR A 186 0.05 -5.21 1.80
CA THR A 186 1.36 -4.78 1.31
C THR A 186 2.27 -5.99 1.11
N VAL A 187 3.33 -5.80 0.35
CA VAL A 187 4.43 -6.77 0.24
C VAL A 187 5.71 -6.09 0.69
N ALA A 188 6.19 -6.47 1.87
CA ALA A 188 7.41 -5.95 2.45
C ALA A 188 8.19 -7.08 3.13
N THR A 189 9.42 -7.26 2.68
CA THR A 189 10.28 -8.35 3.12
C THR A 189 11.21 -7.94 4.27
N GLU A 190 11.34 -6.63 4.50
CA GLU A 190 12.04 -5.99 5.62
C GLU A 190 11.02 -5.12 6.38
N PRO A 191 10.25 -5.68 7.33
CA PRO A 191 9.17 -4.97 8.02
C PRO A 191 9.64 -3.68 8.73
N GLU A 192 10.89 -3.58 9.16
CA GLU A 192 11.44 -2.36 9.73
C GLU A 192 11.45 -1.16 8.76
N LYS A 193 11.35 -1.41 7.45
CA LYS A 193 11.29 -0.35 6.42
C LYS A 193 9.87 0.18 6.20
N MET A 194 8.82 -0.52 6.64
CA MET A 194 7.42 -0.05 6.49
C MET A 194 6.96 0.90 7.59
N TRP A 195 7.90 1.49 8.35
CA TRP A 195 7.63 2.36 9.49
C TRP A 195 6.60 3.47 9.21
N ALA A 196 6.57 4.03 8.00
CA ALA A 196 5.67 5.11 7.64
C ALA A 196 4.24 4.59 7.39
N LEU A 197 4.13 3.47 6.67
CA LEU A 197 2.86 2.80 6.41
C LEU A 197 2.24 2.29 7.72
N GLU A 198 3.01 1.61 8.57
CA GLU A 198 2.53 1.12 9.87
C GLU A 198 2.05 2.26 10.78
N LYS A 199 2.84 3.33 10.90
CA LYS A 199 2.48 4.47 11.76
C LYS A 199 1.26 5.23 11.25
N SER A 200 1.17 5.43 9.93
CA SER A 200 0.04 6.11 9.33
C SER A 200 -1.24 5.27 9.41
N ALA A 201 -1.17 3.96 9.17
CA ALA A 201 -2.30 3.06 9.36
C ALA A 201 -2.75 3.00 10.83
N ALA A 202 -1.80 2.90 11.78
CA ALA A 202 -2.09 2.88 13.21
C ALA A 202 -2.76 4.17 13.70
N LYS A 203 -2.40 5.34 13.15
CA LYS A 203 -3.07 6.62 13.44
C LYS A 203 -4.57 6.58 13.15
N TYR A 204 -4.98 5.85 12.12
CA TYR A 204 -6.39 5.69 11.74
C TYR A 204 -7.02 4.38 12.24
N GLY A 205 -6.33 3.64 13.11
CA GLY A 205 -6.83 2.36 13.64
C GLY A 205 -6.95 1.24 12.60
N ALA A 206 -6.22 1.33 11.50
CA ALA A 206 -6.30 0.38 10.39
C ALA A 206 -5.23 -0.71 10.49
N GLU A 207 -5.59 -1.94 10.12
CA GLU A 207 -4.68 -3.08 10.07
C GLU A 207 -4.14 -3.26 8.64
N VAL A 208 -2.81 -3.41 8.53
CA VAL A 208 -2.12 -3.67 7.25
C VAL A 208 -1.58 -5.10 7.26
N LEU A 209 -2.04 -5.91 6.31
CA LEU A 209 -1.54 -7.28 6.14
C LEU A 209 -0.29 -7.28 5.25
N ASN A 210 0.85 -7.62 5.84
CA ASN A 210 2.10 -7.80 5.10
C ASN A 210 2.27 -9.24 4.57
N LEU A 211 2.05 -9.42 3.27
CA LEU A 211 2.18 -10.71 2.58
C LEU A 211 3.65 -11.13 2.37
N GLY A 212 4.60 -10.20 2.48
CA GLY A 212 6.03 -10.43 2.25
C GLY A 212 6.84 -10.84 3.48
N LYS A 213 6.23 -10.83 4.68
CA LYS A 213 6.94 -10.94 5.98
C LYS A 213 7.85 -12.17 6.10
N GLU A 214 7.40 -13.31 5.58
CA GLU A 214 8.14 -14.59 5.65
C GLU A 214 8.74 -14.99 4.29
N HIS A 215 8.56 -14.15 3.27
CA HIS A 215 8.98 -14.48 1.91
C HIS A 215 10.50 -14.23 1.72
N PRO A 216 11.24 -15.14 1.07
CA PRO A 216 12.70 -15.02 0.91
C PRO A 216 13.13 -13.99 -0.15
N TRP A 217 12.19 -13.47 -0.95
CA TRP A 217 12.49 -12.45 -1.96
C TRP A 217 13.04 -11.16 -1.33
N ARG A 218 14.01 -10.53 -1.98
CA ARG A 218 14.56 -9.22 -1.59
C ARG A 218 14.89 -8.45 -2.87
N ASP A 219 14.17 -7.37 -3.14
CA ASP A 219 14.40 -6.50 -4.29
C ASP A 219 15.45 -5.44 -3.96
N PRO A 220 16.52 -5.27 -4.77
CA PRO A 220 17.44 -4.15 -4.62
C PRO A 220 16.81 -2.78 -4.96
N MET A 221 15.54 -2.73 -5.41
CA MET A 221 14.83 -1.50 -5.81
C MET A 221 15.58 -0.74 -6.92
N THR A 222 16.22 -1.49 -7.83
CA THR A 222 16.99 -0.93 -8.97
C THR A 222 16.64 -1.69 -10.25
N GLY A 223 15.84 -1.09 -11.13
CA GLY A 223 15.47 -1.66 -12.44
C GLY A 223 14.20 -2.54 -12.42
N LEU A 224 14.07 -3.40 -13.45
CA LEU A 224 12.91 -4.25 -13.71
C LEU A 224 12.77 -5.38 -12.67
N ALA A 225 11.82 -5.28 -11.76
CA ALA A 225 11.58 -6.25 -10.67
C ALA A 225 10.14 -6.15 -10.11
N GLY A 226 9.73 -7.02 -9.19
CA GLY A 226 8.41 -6.91 -8.54
C GLY A 226 7.38 -7.99 -8.89
N MET A 227 7.65 -8.90 -9.84
CA MET A 227 6.74 -10.03 -10.13
C MET A 227 6.41 -10.94 -8.93
N PRO A 228 7.34 -11.21 -7.98
CA PRO A 228 6.98 -11.90 -6.74
C PRO A 228 5.94 -11.14 -5.89
N LYS A 229 5.87 -9.80 -5.97
CA LYS A 229 4.78 -9.02 -5.34
C LYS A 229 3.43 -9.40 -5.96
N ILE A 230 3.34 -9.40 -7.30
CA ILE A 230 2.13 -9.79 -8.03
C ILE A 230 1.71 -11.22 -7.66
N GLN A 231 2.66 -12.16 -7.59
CA GLN A 231 2.37 -13.53 -7.19
C GLN A 231 1.79 -13.62 -5.78
N LEU A 232 2.42 -12.99 -4.79
CA LEU A 232 1.96 -13.00 -3.39
C LEU A 232 0.57 -12.39 -3.24
N VAL A 233 0.32 -11.26 -3.91
CA VAL A 233 -1.01 -10.64 -3.92
C VAL A 233 -2.02 -11.56 -4.60
N ASN A 234 -1.69 -12.16 -5.74
CA ASN A 234 -2.59 -13.05 -6.46
C ASN A 234 -2.96 -14.31 -5.66
N GLU A 235 -1.99 -14.90 -4.96
CA GLU A 235 -2.23 -16.03 -4.04
C GLU A 235 -3.14 -15.61 -2.90
N TYR A 236 -2.95 -14.43 -2.32
CA TYR A 236 -3.82 -13.91 -1.27
C TYR A 236 -5.25 -13.66 -1.76
N LEU A 237 -5.42 -13.02 -2.92
CA LEU A 237 -6.73 -12.72 -3.51
C LEU A 237 -7.57 -14.00 -3.74
N ALA A 238 -6.92 -15.13 -4.04
CA ALA A 238 -7.59 -16.42 -4.19
C ALA A 238 -8.15 -17.00 -2.87
N THR A 239 -7.74 -16.46 -1.71
CA THR A 239 -8.14 -16.96 -0.37
C THR A 239 -9.24 -16.16 0.31
N ILE A 240 -9.62 -15.01 -0.24
CA ILE A 240 -10.58 -14.07 0.38
C ILE A 240 -11.91 -14.04 -0.38
N PRO A 241 -12.99 -13.51 0.21
CA PRO A 241 -14.27 -13.35 -0.48
C PRO A 241 -14.13 -12.54 -1.78
N SER A 242 -14.80 -12.98 -2.84
CA SER A 242 -14.71 -12.38 -4.17
C SER A 242 -15.15 -10.92 -4.21
N ASP A 243 -16.06 -10.51 -3.32
CA ASP A 243 -16.59 -9.16 -3.19
C ASP A 243 -15.85 -8.27 -2.18
N ALA A 244 -14.79 -8.79 -1.55
CA ALA A 244 -13.92 -8.00 -0.69
C ALA A 244 -13.23 -6.88 -1.50
N ILE A 245 -13.07 -5.70 -0.89
CA ILE A 245 -12.31 -4.59 -1.48
C ILE A 245 -10.90 -4.66 -0.93
N VAL A 246 -9.90 -4.69 -1.81
CA VAL A 246 -8.50 -4.78 -1.45
C VAL A 246 -7.77 -3.52 -1.89
N LEU A 247 -7.12 -2.85 -0.95
CA LEU A 247 -6.18 -1.77 -1.18
C LEU A 247 -4.76 -2.32 -1.06
N PHE A 248 -4.00 -2.30 -2.15
CA PHE A 248 -2.57 -2.58 -2.14
C PHE A 248 -1.76 -1.30 -2.04
N MET A 249 -0.73 -1.32 -1.20
CA MET A 249 0.24 -0.25 -1.07
C MET A 249 1.66 -0.82 -1.02
N ASP A 250 2.59 -0.24 -1.77
CA ASP A 250 4.02 -0.57 -1.64
C ASP A 250 4.52 -0.29 -0.22
N GLY A 251 5.27 -1.23 0.36
CA GLY A 251 5.46 -1.25 1.82
C GLY A 251 6.48 -0.26 2.36
N TYR A 252 7.48 0.15 1.57
CA TYR A 252 8.66 0.86 2.09
C TYR A 252 8.57 2.39 2.02
N ASP A 253 7.72 2.88 1.13
CA ASP A 253 7.71 4.27 0.67
C ASP A 253 6.29 4.78 0.41
N THR A 254 5.32 4.24 1.14
CA THR A 254 3.95 4.77 1.19
C THR A 254 3.53 5.15 2.60
N PHE A 255 2.58 6.08 2.70
CA PHE A 255 1.86 6.37 3.95
C PHE A 255 0.47 6.96 3.67
N PHE A 256 -0.45 6.83 4.63
CA PHE A 256 -1.76 7.49 4.62
C PHE A 256 -1.64 8.97 5.03
N ALA A 257 -2.06 9.85 4.15
CA ALA A 257 -2.31 11.26 4.46
C ALA A 257 -3.75 11.52 4.94
N ASP A 258 -4.67 10.62 4.61
CA ASP A 258 -6.07 10.66 5.04
C ASP A 258 -6.53 9.26 5.50
N SER A 259 -7.70 9.18 6.13
CA SER A 259 -8.25 7.95 6.67
C SER A 259 -8.54 6.91 5.57
N PRO A 260 -8.36 5.61 5.85
CA PRO A 260 -8.72 4.55 4.90
C PRO A 260 -10.21 4.53 4.52
N SER A 261 -11.09 5.07 5.37
CA SER A 261 -12.52 5.29 5.03
C SER A 261 -12.69 6.28 3.88
N VAL A 262 -11.90 7.36 3.84
CA VAL A 262 -11.92 8.32 2.72
C VAL A 262 -11.38 7.68 1.46
N VAL A 263 -10.34 6.84 1.55
CA VAL A 263 -9.83 6.06 0.40
C VAL A 263 -10.95 5.19 -0.20
N LEU A 264 -11.67 4.46 0.66
CA LEU A 264 -12.77 3.61 0.23
C LEU A 264 -13.94 4.42 -0.36
N GLU A 265 -14.27 5.56 0.23
CA GLU A 265 -15.28 6.47 -0.31
C GLU A 265 -14.91 6.94 -1.73
N ARG A 266 -13.69 7.44 -1.90
CA ARG A 266 -13.21 7.95 -3.19
C ARG A 266 -13.15 6.86 -4.24
N PHE A 267 -12.77 5.63 -3.86
CA PHE A 267 -12.83 4.48 -4.76
C PHE A 267 -14.26 4.23 -5.27
N TYR A 268 -15.27 4.27 -4.40
CA TYR A 268 -16.66 4.13 -4.83
C TYR A 268 -17.11 5.27 -5.75
N GLN A 269 -16.69 6.51 -5.48
CA GLN A 269 -16.99 7.67 -6.34
C GLN A 269 -16.34 7.58 -7.71
N MET A 270 -15.18 6.92 -7.82
CA MET A 270 -14.51 6.67 -9.09
C MET A 270 -15.28 5.69 -9.98
N ASP A 271 -16.29 4.98 -9.48
CA ASP A 271 -17.15 4.05 -10.25
C ASP A 271 -16.31 3.12 -11.14
N ALA A 272 -15.47 2.32 -10.50
CA ALA A 272 -14.54 1.39 -11.13
C ALA A 272 -14.49 0.07 -10.37
N ASP A 273 -14.20 -1.02 -11.08
CA ASP A 273 -13.89 -2.31 -10.45
C ASP A 273 -12.47 -2.32 -9.86
N ILE A 274 -11.55 -1.60 -10.52
CA ILE A 274 -10.15 -1.45 -10.14
C ILE A 274 -9.70 -0.02 -10.45
N VAL A 275 -8.98 0.60 -9.51
CA VAL A 275 -8.29 1.88 -9.70
C VAL A 275 -6.80 1.68 -9.43
N PHE A 276 -5.96 2.06 -10.39
CA PHE A 276 -4.51 2.16 -10.19
C PHE A 276 -4.08 3.61 -9.99
N GLY A 277 -2.96 3.81 -9.28
CA GLY A 277 -2.26 5.09 -9.27
C GLY A 277 -1.81 5.49 -10.68
N ALA A 278 -1.80 6.80 -10.95
CA ALA A 278 -1.29 7.35 -12.20
C ALA A 278 -0.01 8.16 -11.95
N GLU A 279 0.91 8.16 -12.91
CA GLU A 279 2.14 8.95 -12.87
C GLU A 279 2.40 9.68 -14.20
N ALA A 280 3.34 10.63 -14.15
CA ALA A 280 3.66 11.52 -15.26
C ALA A 280 4.71 10.95 -16.23
N GLU A 281 5.44 9.91 -15.82
CA GLU A 281 6.49 9.28 -16.62
C GLU A 281 6.08 7.88 -17.10
N CYS A 282 6.31 7.60 -18.38
CA CYS A 282 6.06 6.27 -18.92
C CYS A 282 7.27 5.37 -18.61
N TRP A 283 7.21 4.69 -17.47
CA TRP A 283 8.23 3.75 -17.01
C TRP A 283 7.64 2.34 -16.94
N PRO A 284 8.39 1.26 -17.22
CA PRO A 284 9.82 1.23 -17.58
C PRO A 284 10.13 1.32 -19.08
N VAL A 285 9.12 1.36 -19.96
CA VAL A 285 9.30 1.36 -21.43
C VAL A 285 8.76 2.67 -22.03
N PRO A 286 9.55 3.76 -22.06
CA PRO A 286 9.11 5.07 -22.56
C PRO A 286 8.57 5.05 -23.99
N GLU A 287 9.00 4.09 -24.81
CA GLU A 287 8.53 3.92 -26.18
C GLU A 287 7.04 3.63 -26.25
N MET A 288 6.43 3.07 -25.20
CA MET A 288 4.99 2.77 -25.18
C MET A 288 4.11 3.99 -24.87
N ALA A 289 4.71 5.15 -24.58
CA ALA A 289 3.97 6.38 -24.24
C ALA A 289 2.91 6.77 -25.28
N HIS A 290 3.16 6.50 -26.57
CA HIS A 290 2.24 6.80 -27.66
C HIS A 290 0.95 5.95 -27.68
N LEU A 291 0.91 4.86 -26.90
CA LEU A 291 -0.27 3.99 -26.76
C LEU A 291 -1.27 4.53 -25.73
N TRP A 292 -0.86 5.46 -24.87
CA TRP A 292 -1.69 5.99 -23.79
C TRP A 292 -2.54 7.16 -24.27
N PRO A 293 -3.84 7.21 -23.92
CA PRO A 293 -4.71 8.31 -24.27
C PRO A 293 -4.34 9.59 -23.49
N GLU A 294 -4.69 10.76 -24.04
CA GLU A 294 -4.62 12.01 -23.29
C GLU A 294 -5.74 12.07 -22.24
N THR A 295 -5.40 12.46 -21.02
CA THR A 295 -6.29 12.42 -19.85
C THR A 295 -6.67 13.81 -19.33
N GLY A 296 -6.10 14.88 -19.90
CA GLY A 296 -6.31 16.26 -19.45
C GLY A 296 -5.48 16.65 -18.22
N THR A 297 -4.76 15.69 -17.64
CA THR A 297 -3.79 15.88 -16.55
C THR A 297 -2.42 15.37 -16.97
N PRO A 298 -1.34 15.73 -16.26
CA PRO A 298 -0.01 15.16 -16.50
C PRO A 298 0.06 13.65 -16.21
N TYR A 299 -0.81 13.14 -15.34
CA TYR A 299 -0.79 11.75 -14.88
C TYR A 299 -1.64 10.89 -15.81
N LYS A 300 -0.97 10.12 -16.67
CA LYS A 300 -1.65 9.27 -17.67
C LYS A 300 -1.07 7.86 -17.81
N TYR A 301 0.02 7.56 -17.11
CA TYR A 301 0.64 6.25 -17.12
C TYR A 301 0.32 5.51 -15.83
N LEU A 302 0.05 4.22 -15.90
CA LEU A 302 -0.24 3.39 -14.74
C LEU A 302 1.02 3.20 -13.88
N ASN A 303 0.88 3.40 -12.56
CA ASN A 303 1.84 3.02 -11.54
C ASN A 303 1.31 1.84 -10.72
N SER A 304 2.09 0.76 -10.55
CA SER A 304 1.65 -0.46 -9.85
C SER A 304 1.85 -0.45 -8.35
N GLY A 305 2.50 0.57 -7.77
CA GLY A 305 2.79 0.63 -6.33
C GLY A 305 1.57 0.96 -5.47
N LEU A 306 0.48 1.44 -6.09
CA LEU A 306 -0.79 1.74 -5.42
C LEU A 306 -1.96 1.30 -6.30
N TYR A 307 -2.86 0.49 -5.76
CA TYR A 307 -4.13 0.18 -6.41
C TYR A 307 -5.19 -0.29 -5.42
N ILE A 308 -6.45 -0.09 -5.77
CA ILE A 308 -7.62 -0.55 -5.00
C ILE A 308 -8.62 -1.19 -5.95
N GLY A 309 -9.27 -2.26 -5.52
CA GLY A 309 -10.29 -2.91 -6.34
C GLY A 309 -10.98 -4.06 -5.64
N ARG A 310 -12.01 -4.60 -6.29
CA ARG A 310 -12.69 -5.82 -5.83
C ARG A 310 -11.80 -7.04 -6.04
N ALA A 311 -11.83 -7.99 -5.11
CA ALA A 311 -10.91 -9.13 -5.09
C ALA A 311 -10.98 -10.01 -6.34
N ASP A 312 -12.19 -10.30 -6.86
CA ASP A 312 -12.35 -11.05 -8.11
C ASP A 312 -11.79 -10.33 -9.34
N ALA A 313 -12.01 -9.02 -9.42
CA ALA A 313 -11.55 -8.17 -10.51
C ALA A 313 -10.03 -8.07 -10.48
N LEU A 314 -9.44 -7.79 -9.31
CA LEU A 314 -7.99 -7.79 -9.13
C LEU A 314 -7.39 -9.15 -9.49
N HIS A 315 -7.98 -10.25 -9.00
CA HIS A 315 -7.48 -11.60 -9.26
C HIS A 315 -7.47 -11.93 -10.75
N ASP A 316 -8.56 -11.68 -11.47
CA ASP A 316 -8.64 -11.90 -12.93
C ASP A 316 -7.72 -10.93 -13.71
N PHE A 317 -7.62 -9.67 -13.28
CA PHE A 317 -6.77 -8.69 -13.93
C PHE A 317 -5.29 -9.08 -13.85
N ILE A 318 -4.79 -9.44 -12.67
CA ILE A 318 -3.36 -9.74 -12.47
C ILE A 318 -2.97 -11.18 -12.85
N SER A 319 -3.91 -12.14 -12.85
CA SER A 319 -3.64 -13.56 -13.12
C SER A 319 -3.47 -13.92 -14.60
N GLN A 320 -4.07 -13.17 -15.53
CA GLN A 320 -3.94 -13.46 -16.96
C GLN A 320 -2.54 -13.09 -17.45
N ALA A 321 -1.65 -14.08 -17.51
CA ALA A 321 -0.37 -13.96 -18.17
C ALA A 321 -0.60 -13.72 -19.67
N GLN A 322 -0.08 -12.61 -20.21
CA GLN A 322 0.25 -12.62 -21.63
C GLN A 322 1.41 -13.60 -21.81
N ASP A 323 1.17 -14.60 -22.65
CA ASP A 323 2.18 -15.54 -23.12
C ASP A 323 3.39 -14.76 -23.64
N THR A 324 4.58 -15.27 -23.34
CA THR A 324 5.93 -14.72 -23.64
C THR A 324 6.47 -13.70 -22.63
N VAL A 325 7.52 -14.12 -21.92
CA VAL A 325 8.69 -13.30 -21.51
C VAL A 325 8.35 -11.87 -21.04
N ALA A 326 7.25 -11.67 -20.31
CA ALA A 326 6.97 -10.39 -19.70
C ALA A 326 8.13 -10.13 -18.74
N HIS A 327 8.93 -9.13 -19.08
CA HIS A 327 10.09 -8.71 -18.33
C HIS A 327 9.71 -8.59 -16.85
N LYS A 328 10.64 -8.91 -15.94
CA LYS A 328 10.46 -9.23 -14.50
C LYS A 328 9.79 -8.15 -13.61
N ASP A 329 9.09 -7.20 -14.22
CA ASP A 329 8.59 -5.95 -13.67
C ASP A 329 7.06 -5.95 -13.49
N ASP A 330 6.60 -5.62 -12.28
CA ASP A 330 5.18 -5.57 -11.95
C ASP A 330 4.44 -4.42 -12.65
N GLN A 331 5.10 -3.27 -12.81
CA GLN A 331 4.51 -2.11 -13.47
C GLN A 331 4.24 -2.38 -14.94
N LEU A 332 5.23 -2.91 -15.67
CA LEU A 332 5.05 -3.27 -17.09
C LEU A 332 3.96 -4.33 -17.29
N HIS A 333 3.84 -5.31 -16.38
CA HIS A 333 2.77 -6.31 -16.42
C HIS A 333 1.39 -5.64 -16.34
N CYS A 334 1.17 -4.79 -15.34
CA CYS A 334 -0.09 -4.07 -15.16
C CYS A 334 -0.38 -3.10 -16.32
N GLN A 335 0.64 -2.40 -16.84
CA GLN A 335 0.51 -1.51 -18.00
C GLN A 335 0.07 -2.26 -19.26
N ASN A 336 0.70 -3.38 -19.58
CA ASN A 336 0.31 -4.20 -20.74
C ASN A 336 -1.11 -4.72 -20.61
N ARG A 337 -1.52 -5.14 -19.40
CA ARG A 337 -2.89 -5.61 -19.13
C ARG A 337 -3.93 -4.50 -19.30
N TYR A 338 -3.62 -3.30 -18.82
CA TYR A 338 -4.47 -2.13 -18.99
C TYR A 338 -4.64 -1.75 -20.48
N LEU A 339 -3.53 -1.68 -21.22
CA LEU A 339 -3.53 -1.28 -22.63
C LEU A 339 -4.12 -2.33 -23.58
N ASP A 340 -4.05 -3.62 -23.24
CA ASP A 340 -4.66 -4.68 -24.05
C ASP A 340 -6.19 -4.56 -24.08
N ASN A 341 -6.80 -3.93 -23.06
CA ASN A 341 -8.24 -3.64 -22.96
C ASN A 341 -9.15 -4.86 -23.22
N LYS A 342 -8.66 -6.07 -22.91
CA LYS A 342 -9.40 -7.35 -23.06
C LYS A 342 -10.12 -7.77 -21.78
N THR A 343 -9.92 -7.06 -20.68
CA THR A 343 -10.60 -7.34 -19.42
C THR A 343 -12.10 -7.02 -19.52
N GLN A 344 -12.93 -7.78 -18.81
CA GLN A 344 -14.36 -7.48 -18.65
C GLN A 344 -14.62 -6.42 -17.57
N TRP A 345 -13.60 -6.11 -16.76
CA TRP A 345 -13.69 -5.20 -15.62
C TRP A 345 -13.44 -3.75 -16.04
N ASN A 346 -14.11 -2.83 -15.36
CA ASN A 346 -13.90 -1.39 -15.50
C ASN A 346 -12.67 -0.96 -14.70
N VAL A 347 -11.51 -0.87 -15.38
CA VAL A 347 -10.24 -0.47 -14.78
C VAL A 347 -9.97 1.00 -15.11
N LYS A 348 -9.72 1.82 -14.08
CA LYS A 348 -9.40 3.25 -14.22
C LYS A 348 -8.02 3.58 -13.67
N LEU A 349 -7.46 4.68 -14.15
CA LEU A 349 -6.29 5.32 -13.54
C LEU A 349 -6.77 6.52 -12.72
N ASP A 350 -6.15 6.75 -11.59
CA ASP A 350 -6.34 7.94 -10.78
C ASP A 350 -5.59 9.14 -11.36
N ILE A 351 -6.06 9.61 -12.52
CA ILE A 351 -5.42 10.67 -13.32
C ILE A 351 -5.40 12.04 -12.63
N GLU A 352 -6.20 12.24 -11.57
CA GLU A 352 -6.26 13.49 -10.81
C GLU A 352 -5.42 13.44 -9.52
N ALA A 353 -4.83 12.28 -9.19
CA ALA A 353 -4.27 12.00 -7.86
C ALA A 353 -5.32 12.22 -6.76
N TYR A 354 -6.56 11.78 -7.02
CA TYR A 354 -7.68 11.90 -6.12
C TYR A 354 -7.59 10.94 -4.94
N ILE A 355 -6.99 9.77 -5.10
CA ILE A 355 -6.72 8.80 -4.03
C ILE A 355 -5.21 8.68 -3.82
N PHE A 356 -4.47 8.48 -4.91
CA PHE A 356 -3.08 8.06 -4.96
C PHE A 356 -2.19 9.20 -5.45
N GLN A 357 -1.42 9.79 -4.53
CA GLN A 357 -0.40 10.76 -4.86
C GLN A 357 0.96 10.06 -5.02
N ASN A 358 1.26 9.64 -6.25
CA ASN A 358 2.63 9.26 -6.63
C ASN A 358 3.55 10.50 -6.56
N HIS A 359 4.86 10.28 -6.41
CA HIS A 359 5.81 11.37 -6.25
C HIS A 359 5.73 12.35 -7.41
N ASP A 360 5.62 13.63 -7.06
CA ASP A 360 5.77 14.75 -7.97
C ASP A 360 6.51 15.87 -7.21
N THR A 361 7.38 16.60 -7.90
CA THR A 361 8.24 17.62 -7.31
C THR A 361 7.47 18.82 -6.72
N ASP A 362 6.23 19.05 -7.17
CA ASP A 362 5.45 20.23 -6.82
C ASP A 362 4.42 20.00 -5.71
N ILE A 363 4.38 18.80 -5.11
CA ILE A 363 3.43 18.46 -4.04
C ILE A 363 3.68 19.33 -2.80
N LYS A 364 2.58 19.91 -2.30
CA LYS A 364 2.58 20.79 -1.13
C LYS A 364 1.77 20.14 -0.03
N ILE A 365 2.08 20.50 1.22
CA ILE A 365 1.22 20.19 2.36
C ILE A 365 0.47 21.47 2.70
N PHE A 366 -0.86 21.41 2.64
CA PHE A 366 -1.75 22.50 3.01
C PHE A 366 -2.79 21.94 3.99
N GLU A 367 -2.91 22.54 5.18
CA GLU A 367 -3.85 22.11 6.23
C GLU A 367 -3.86 20.59 6.49
N ASP A 368 -2.67 20.01 6.66
CA ASP A 368 -2.46 18.57 6.88
C ASP A 368 -2.96 17.66 5.74
N GLN A 369 -3.10 18.18 4.51
CA GLN A 369 -3.43 17.42 3.30
C GLN A 369 -2.34 17.53 2.22
N LEU A 370 -2.22 16.49 1.37
CA LEU A 370 -1.30 16.46 0.22
C LEU A 370 -1.90 17.18 -0.97
N TRP A 371 -1.63 18.47 -1.12
CA TRP A 371 -2.18 19.26 -2.21
C TRP A 371 -1.33 19.18 -3.49
N ASN A 372 -1.98 18.78 -4.58
CA ASN A 372 -1.44 18.73 -5.94
C ASN A 372 -1.95 19.93 -6.73
N ASP A 373 -1.09 20.89 -7.04
CA ASP A 373 -1.50 22.11 -7.75
C ASP A 373 -1.78 21.90 -9.25
N LYS A 374 -1.29 20.80 -9.83
CA LYS A 374 -1.53 20.43 -11.24
C LYS A 374 -2.95 19.94 -11.46
N THR A 375 -3.54 19.26 -10.47
CA THR A 375 -4.90 18.69 -10.54
C THR A 375 -5.89 19.36 -9.59
N ASN A 376 -5.41 20.21 -8.68
CA ASN A 376 -6.17 20.81 -7.58
C ASN A 376 -6.82 19.77 -6.65
N CYS A 377 -6.25 18.56 -6.56
CA CYS A 377 -6.72 17.50 -5.69
C CYS A 377 -5.84 17.35 -4.44
N CYS A 378 -6.43 16.76 -3.40
CA CYS A 378 -5.73 16.41 -2.16
C CYS A 378 -5.64 14.89 -2.02
N GLY A 379 -4.52 14.26 -2.37
CA GLY A 379 -4.40 12.79 -2.34
C GLY A 379 -4.50 12.19 -0.93
N CYS A 380 -5.09 11.00 -0.80
CA CYS A 380 -5.25 10.30 0.49
C CYS A 380 -4.02 9.50 0.90
N ILE A 381 -3.23 9.07 -0.08
CA ILE A 381 -2.03 8.25 0.10
C ILE A 381 -0.89 8.91 -0.63
N TYR A 382 0.27 9.01 0.02
CA TYR A 382 1.51 9.40 -0.64
C TYR A 382 2.33 8.16 -1.00
N HIS A 383 2.91 8.15 -2.19
CA HIS A 383 3.89 7.17 -2.63
C HIS A 383 5.15 7.88 -3.11
N GLY A 384 6.26 7.63 -2.44
CA GLY A 384 7.58 8.15 -2.78
C GLY A 384 8.29 7.32 -3.84
N ASN A 385 7.59 6.96 -4.93
CA ASN A 385 8.20 6.23 -6.05
C ASN A 385 9.33 7.03 -6.69
N GLY A 386 10.37 6.34 -7.15
CA GLY A 386 11.57 6.97 -7.69
C GLY A 386 12.84 6.61 -6.91
N GLY A 387 13.88 7.45 -7.08
CA GLY A 387 15.21 7.25 -6.55
C GLY A 387 15.48 7.95 -5.21
N ASP A 388 16.75 8.15 -4.89
CA ASP A 388 17.19 8.65 -3.58
C ASP A 388 16.61 10.03 -3.22
N TYR A 389 16.43 10.90 -4.22
CA TYR A 389 15.86 12.23 -4.01
C TYR A 389 14.40 12.13 -3.53
N GLU A 390 13.61 11.30 -4.20
CA GLU A 390 12.20 11.04 -3.89
C GLU A 390 12.06 10.38 -2.51
N LYS A 391 12.97 9.48 -2.15
CA LYS A 391 13.01 8.89 -0.79
C LYS A 391 13.31 9.94 0.29
N GLN A 392 14.13 10.95 0.03
CA GLN A 392 14.34 12.04 1.00
C GLN A 392 13.08 12.90 1.13
N PHE A 393 12.44 13.25 0.02
CA PHE A 393 11.17 13.98 0.05
C PHE A 393 10.10 13.21 0.83
N PHE A 394 9.98 11.91 0.60
CA PHE A 394 9.12 11.00 1.34
C PHE A 394 9.34 11.09 2.86
N ILE A 395 10.58 10.96 3.33
CA ILE A 395 10.91 11.03 4.76
C ILE A 395 10.48 12.37 5.35
N THR A 396 10.81 13.48 4.68
CA THR A 396 10.48 14.83 5.17
C THR A 396 8.97 15.08 5.20
N THR A 397 8.23 14.53 4.24
CA THR A 397 6.78 14.67 4.13
C THR A 397 6.09 13.84 5.21
N ALA A 398 6.48 12.57 5.38
CA ALA A 398 5.97 11.70 6.43
C ALA A 398 6.17 12.31 7.83
N GLN A 399 7.32 12.93 8.08
CA GLN A 399 7.59 13.64 9.34
C GLN A 399 6.63 14.81 9.59
N ARG A 400 6.25 15.55 8.55
CA ARG A 400 5.27 16.66 8.67
C ARG A 400 3.88 16.17 9.03
N PHE A 401 3.50 14.97 8.58
CA PHE A 401 2.26 14.30 9.00
C PHE A 401 2.35 13.67 10.41
N GLY A 402 3.47 13.84 11.12
CA GLY A 402 3.72 13.29 12.45
C GLY A 402 4.24 11.85 12.44
N TYR A 403 4.49 11.27 11.26
CA TYR A 403 5.09 9.95 11.13
C TYR A 403 6.60 10.10 11.24
N VAL A 404 7.09 9.98 12.47
CA VAL A 404 8.52 10.07 12.74
C VAL A 404 9.11 8.65 12.72
N LYS A 405 10.08 8.43 11.83
CA LYS A 405 10.96 7.27 11.92
C LYS A 405 11.69 7.37 13.26
N GLU A 406 11.32 6.50 14.20
CA GLU A 406 12.01 6.45 15.49
C GLU A 406 13.51 6.34 15.25
N HIS A 407 14.30 7.14 15.99
CA HIS A 407 15.74 6.95 16.01
C HIS A 407 16.02 5.57 16.58
N ILE A 408 16.12 4.59 15.68
CA ILE A 408 16.93 3.42 15.94
C ILE A 408 18.34 3.99 16.05
N GLU A 409 18.85 4.11 17.28
CA GLU A 409 20.23 4.56 17.61
C GLU A 409 21.35 3.67 17.04
N LYS A 410 21.03 2.82 16.06
CA LYS A 410 22.03 2.19 15.23
C LYS A 410 21.78 2.64 13.81
N PRO A 411 22.78 3.21 13.10
CA PRO A 411 22.68 3.28 11.66
C PRO A 411 22.27 1.89 11.18
N VAL A 412 21.30 1.81 10.27
CA VAL A 412 21.01 0.57 9.55
C VAL A 412 22.26 0.29 8.72
N GLN A 413 23.25 -0.31 9.37
CA GLN A 413 24.31 -1.02 8.71
C GLN A 413 23.56 -2.11 7.95
N SER A 414 23.70 -2.13 6.62
CA SER A 414 23.35 -3.33 5.86
C SER A 414 23.83 -4.51 6.69
N PRO A 415 22.98 -5.52 6.96
CA PRO A 415 23.38 -6.59 7.86
C PRO A 415 24.63 -7.30 7.30
N TYR A 416 24.89 -7.13 6.00
CA TYR A 416 26.12 -7.42 5.27
C TYR A 416 27.03 -6.20 5.12
N TYR A 417 28.34 -6.40 5.24
CA TYR A 417 29.31 -5.35 4.91
C TYR A 417 29.44 -5.25 3.39
N LEU A 418 28.87 -4.22 2.76
CA LEU A 418 28.89 -4.04 1.29
C LEU A 418 30.02 -3.14 0.76
N THR A 419 30.95 -2.70 1.61
CA THR A 419 32.12 -1.95 1.16
C THR A 419 32.97 -2.80 0.22
N LEU A 420 33.59 -2.16 -0.78
CA LEU A 420 34.56 -2.81 -1.69
C LEU A 420 35.99 -2.79 -1.13
N GLU A 421 36.11 -2.56 0.18
CA GLU A 421 37.38 -2.58 0.90
C GLU A 421 37.80 -4.03 1.15
N TYR A 422 39.09 -4.30 0.95
CA TYR A 422 39.67 -5.61 1.17
C TYR A 422 41.13 -5.45 1.58
N GLU A 423 41.65 -6.47 2.25
CA GLU A 423 43.06 -6.59 2.63
C GLU A 423 43.70 -7.75 1.89
N VAL A 424 44.97 -7.61 1.50
CA VAL A 424 45.77 -8.72 0.98
C VAL A 424 46.38 -9.45 2.16
N VAL A 425 45.93 -10.67 2.41
CA VAL A 425 46.31 -11.45 3.62
C VAL A 425 47.36 -12.53 3.35
N GLY A 426 47.62 -12.82 2.08
CA GLY A 426 48.64 -13.77 1.65
C GLY A 426 48.94 -13.65 0.15
N PRO A 427 49.91 -14.42 -0.37
CA PRO A 427 50.21 -14.43 -1.81
C PRO A 427 48.96 -14.83 -2.62
N GLU A 428 48.43 -13.90 -3.42
CA GLU A 428 47.19 -14.07 -4.20
C GLU A 428 45.94 -14.40 -3.36
N MET A 429 45.88 -13.91 -2.11
CA MET A 429 44.75 -14.11 -1.20
C MET A 429 44.29 -12.79 -0.60
N ILE A 430 42.98 -12.57 -0.61
CA ILE A 430 42.36 -11.35 -0.06
C ILE A 430 41.28 -11.67 0.96
N ALA A 431 41.07 -10.76 1.90
CA ALA A 431 40.04 -10.84 2.93
C ALA A 431 39.18 -9.58 2.93
N THR A 432 37.90 -9.72 3.27
CA THR A 432 36.98 -8.58 3.44
C THR A 432 35.92 -8.93 4.47
N ASP A 433 35.52 -7.96 5.29
CA ASP A 433 34.35 -8.10 6.15
C ASP A 433 33.13 -8.42 5.29
N PHE A 434 32.31 -9.39 5.68
CA PHE A 434 31.24 -9.89 4.84
C PHE A 434 29.93 -10.09 5.59
N LEU A 435 29.93 -10.93 6.62
CA LEU A 435 28.77 -11.20 7.47
C LEU A 435 28.95 -10.58 8.85
N THR A 436 27.84 -10.13 9.45
CA THR A 436 27.79 -9.80 10.89
C THR A 436 27.65 -11.06 11.75
N ASP A 437 27.91 -10.95 13.06
CA ASP A 437 27.72 -12.06 14.02
C ASP A 437 26.29 -12.63 13.98
N VAL A 438 25.29 -11.75 13.90
CA VAL A 438 23.87 -12.12 13.83
C VAL A 438 23.58 -12.94 12.56
N GLN A 439 24.20 -12.61 11.44
CA GLN A 439 24.03 -13.37 10.20
C GLN A 439 24.74 -14.71 10.23
N CYS A 440 25.91 -14.75 10.86
CA CYS A 440 26.59 -16.01 11.09
C CYS A 440 25.71 -16.94 11.94
N ASP A 441 25.13 -16.43 13.03
CA ASP A 441 24.17 -17.17 13.85
C ASP A 441 22.93 -17.60 13.06
N TYR A 442 22.35 -16.70 12.26
CA TYR A 442 21.21 -17.01 11.40
C TYR A 442 21.50 -18.15 10.42
N LEU A 443 22.65 -18.10 9.74
CA LEU A 443 23.03 -19.10 8.75
C LEU A 443 23.30 -20.47 9.41
N ILE A 444 23.94 -20.47 10.58
CA ILE A 444 24.12 -21.69 11.39
C ILE A 444 22.76 -22.25 11.79
N ASN A 445 21.89 -21.44 12.41
CA ASN A 445 20.59 -21.88 12.90
C ASN A 445 19.69 -22.39 11.78
N LYS A 446 19.71 -21.76 10.60
CA LYS A 446 18.93 -22.20 9.44
C LYS A 446 19.45 -23.50 8.84
N SER A 447 20.76 -23.71 8.87
CA SER A 447 21.37 -24.98 8.46
C SER A 447 21.05 -26.10 9.46
N GLU A 448 21.19 -25.84 10.76
CA GLU A 448 20.84 -26.80 11.82
C GLU A 448 19.34 -27.16 11.82
N SER A 449 18.45 -26.19 11.56
CA SER A 449 17.01 -26.44 11.54
C SER A 449 16.55 -27.25 10.32
N TYR A 450 17.22 -27.09 9.17
CA TYR A 450 17.01 -27.96 8.01
C TYR A 450 17.40 -29.41 8.32
N GLY A 451 18.48 -29.58 9.08
CA GLY A 451 19.01 -30.89 9.44
C GLY A 451 19.59 -31.64 8.23
N ASN A 452 19.70 -32.97 8.35
CA ASN A 452 20.21 -33.83 7.28
C ASN A 452 21.64 -33.53 6.80
N TRP A 453 22.54 -33.19 7.73
CA TRP A 453 23.98 -33.08 7.48
C TRP A 453 24.51 -34.40 6.93
N GLY A 454 24.82 -34.45 5.64
CA GLY A 454 25.30 -35.65 4.96
C GLY A 454 26.11 -35.30 3.72
N SER A 455 26.93 -36.26 3.28
CA SER A 455 27.71 -36.16 2.04
C SER A 455 26.85 -36.47 0.81
N MET A 456 27.13 -35.87 -0.34
CA MET A 456 26.48 -36.29 -1.58
C MET A 456 27.06 -37.61 -2.10
N ASP A 457 26.22 -38.35 -2.83
CA ASP A 457 26.62 -39.57 -3.53
C ASP A 457 27.52 -39.20 -4.72
N GLY A 458 28.81 -39.58 -4.67
CA GLY A 458 29.80 -39.31 -5.71
C GLY A 458 30.86 -38.23 -5.42
N ASP A 459 30.82 -37.59 -4.25
CA ASP A 459 31.86 -36.63 -3.86
C ASP A 459 33.22 -37.30 -3.63
N LYS A 460 34.28 -36.74 -4.24
CA LYS A 460 35.65 -37.22 -4.03
C LYS A 460 36.18 -36.93 -2.62
N PHE A 461 35.60 -35.94 -1.94
CA PHE A 461 35.93 -35.53 -0.58
C PHE A 461 34.62 -35.27 0.17
N PRO A 462 34.00 -36.33 0.75
CA PRO A 462 32.72 -36.20 1.42
C PRO A 462 32.82 -35.22 2.59
N ALA A 463 31.86 -34.30 2.71
CA ALA A 463 31.72 -33.35 3.80
C ALA A 463 30.30 -33.36 4.35
N GLN A 464 30.13 -32.88 5.59
CA GLN A 464 28.81 -32.55 6.11
C GLN A 464 28.44 -31.15 5.67
N GLU A 465 27.52 -31.06 4.72
CA GLU A 465 27.22 -29.80 4.04
C GLU A 465 25.74 -29.65 3.69
N ILE A 466 25.26 -28.41 3.76
CA ILE A 466 23.90 -28.02 3.40
C ILE A 466 23.99 -26.92 2.36
N ARG A 467 23.38 -27.14 1.19
CA ARG A 467 23.42 -26.15 0.10
C ARG A 467 22.48 -25.00 0.40
N LEU A 468 22.93 -23.80 0.08
CA LEU A 468 22.09 -22.60 0.22
C LEU A 468 20.83 -22.67 -0.67
N LYS A 469 20.88 -23.42 -1.79
CA LYS A 469 19.69 -23.74 -2.60
C LYS A 469 18.61 -24.49 -1.81
N GLN A 470 19.00 -25.43 -0.95
CA GLN A 470 18.08 -26.27 -0.17
C GLN A 470 17.39 -25.49 0.95
N ILE A 471 18.05 -24.46 1.47
CA ILE A 471 17.54 -23.60 2.56
C ILE A 471 17.05 -22.24 2.07
N GLY A 472 16.82 -22.08 0.76
CA GLY A 472 16.24 -20.87 0.18
C GLY A 472 17.09 -19.60 0.32
N LEU A 473 18.43 -19.73 0.39
CA LEU A 473 19.38 -18.62 0.51
C LEU A 473 20.22 -18.38 -0.75
N TRP A 474 20.03 -19.17 -1.82
CA TRP A 474 20.86 -19.11 -3.03
C TRP A 474 20.96 -17.72 -3.65
N HIS A 475 19.82 -17.11 -3.97
CA HIS A 475 19.77 -15.82 -4.67
C HIS A 475 20.39 -14.67 -3.87
N GLU A 476 20.27 -14.72 -2.54
CA GLU A 476 20.87 -13.73 -1.65
C GLU A 476 22.39 -13.75 -1.76
N TYR A 477 23.00 -14.94 -1.66
CA TYR A 477 24.45 -15.07 -1.68
C TYR A 477 25.04 -14.94 -3.10
N GLU A 478 24.28 -15.31 -4.14
CA GLU A 478 24.62 -14.97 -5.52
C GLU A 478 24.72 -13.45 -5.72
N ARG A 479 23.73 -12.70 -5.26
CA ARG A 479 23.74 -11.23 -5.32
C ARG A 479 24.91 -10.65 -4.55
N LEU A 480 25.13 -11.07 -3.30
CA LEU A 480 26.24 -10.60 -2.47
C LEU A 480 27.60 -10.85 -3.14
N TRP A 481 27.73 -12.00 -3.81
CA TRP A 481 28.92 -12.28 -4.60
C TRP A 481 29.02 -11.29 -5.77
N HIS A 482 28.00 -11.18 -6.61
CA HIS A 482 28.01 -10.31 -7.78
C HIS A 482 28.29 -8.83 -7.42
N GLU A 483 27.64 -8.31 -6.38
CA GLU A 483 27.70 -6.90 -6.03
C GLU A 483 28.98 -6.50 -5.30
N LYS A 484 29.62 -7.43 -4.58
CA LYS A 484 30.81 -7.18 -3.77
C LYS A 484 31.99 -8.09 -4.13
N LEU A 485 31.90 -9.39 -3.82
CA LEU A 485 33.06 -10.29 -3.88
C LEU A 485 33.60 -10.45 -5.32
N GLY A 486 32.70 -10.48 -6.31
CA GLY A 486 33.01 -10.46 -7.74
C GLY A 486 33.73 -9.19 -8.15
N LYS A 487 33.20 -8.00 -7.79
CA LYS A 487 33.85 -6.72 -8.09
C LYS A 487 35.24 -6.58 -7.44
N ILE A 488 35.38 -7.05 -6.20
CA ILE A 488 36.67 -7.11 -5.51
C ILE A 488 37.64 -8.04 -6.28
N SER A 489 37.16 -9.22 -6.67
CA SER A 489 37.95 -10.23 -7.41
C SER A 489 38.42 -9.71 -8.78
N GLU A 490 37.52 -9.11 -9.56
CA GLU A 490 37.85 -8.53 -10.88
C GLU A 490 38.84 -7.36 -10.78
N LYS A 491 38.70 -6.55 -9.72
CA LYS A 491 39.61 -5.44 -9.45
C LYS A 491 41.02 -5.92 -9.10
N TYR A 492 41.14 -6.98 -8.29
CA TYR A 492 42.43 -7.48 -7.83
C TYR A 492 43.12 -8.39 -8.86
N TRP A 493 42.40 -9.37 -9.43
CA TRP A 493 42.95 -10.35 -10.38
C TRP A 493 42.69 -10.00 -11.85
N LYS A 494 42.96 -8.77 -12.28
CA LYS A 494 42.76 -8.36 -13.68
C LYS A 494 43.64 -9.18 -14.64
N PRO A 495 43.14 -9.76 -15.75
CA PRO A 495 41.84 -9.51 -16.41
C PRO A 495 40.73 -10.54 -16.12
N MET A 496 40.58 -11.02 -14.89
CA MET A 496 39.47 -11.89 -14.48
C MET A 496 38.10 -11.19 -14.66
N ALA A 497 37.10 -11.97 -15.04
CA ALA A 497 35.69 -11.56 -15.11
C ALA A 497 34.86 -12.52 -14.27
N HIS A 498 33.97 -11.97 -13.43
CA HIS A 498 33.04 -12.74 -12.65
C HIS A 498 31.88 -13.23 -13.54
N ILE A 499 31.64 -14.54 -13.54
CA ILE A 499 30.61 -15.19 -14.37
C ILE A 499 29.33 -15.44 -13.56
N GLY A 500 29.47 -15.87 -12.31
CA GLY A 500 28.37 -16.26 -11.42
C GLY A 500 28.84 -17.24 -10.35
N LEU A 501 27.91 -17.69 -9.50
CA LEU A 501 28.14 -18.79 -8.56
C LEU A 501 27.77 -20.13 -9.19
N ARG A 502 28.66 -21.11 -9.04
CA ARG A 502 28.43 -22.52 -9.36
C ARG A 502 27.70 -23.22 -8.22
N ASP A 503 28.16 -23.02 -6.99
CA ASP A 503 27.57 -23.60 -5.78
C ASP A 503 27.90 -22.77 -4.52
N ALA A 504 27.12 -22.98 -3.46
CA ALA A 504 27.32 -22.34 -2.16
C ALA A 504 26.67 -23.21 -1.08
N PHE A 505 27.43 -23.53 -0.04
CA PHE A 505 27.00 -24.45 1.00
C PHE A 505 27.65 -24.14 2.35
N THR A 506 26.92 -24.39 3.42
CA THR A 506 27.49 -24.42 4.77
C THR A 506 28.14 -25.76 5.02
N MET A 507 29.24 -25.77 5.75
CA MET A 507 29.96 -26.97 6.17
C MET A 507 29.99 -27.05 7.69
N LYS A 508 29.93 -28.28 8.21
CA LYS A 508 30.03 -28.60 9.63
C LYS A 508 31.19 -29.57 9.89
N TYR A 509 32.01 -29.25 10.89
CA TYR A 509 33.05 -30.15 11.39
C TYR A 509 32.83 -30.43 12.87
N THR A 510 32.95 -31.69 13.25
CA THR A 510 32.89 -32.16 14.64
C THR A 510 33.93 -33.26 14.86
N PRO A 511 34.45 -33.43 16.09
CA PRO A 511 35.38 -34.53 16.39
C PRO A 511 34.81 -35.92 16.06
N GLU A 512 33.49 -36.10 16.15
CA GLU A 512 32.83 -37.41 16.03
C GLU A 512 32.49 -37.82 14.59
N THR A 513 32.39 -36.87 13.65
CA THR A 513 31.91 -37.17 12.28
C THR A 513 32.87 -36.69 11.20
N GLN A 514 32.73 -35.45 10.72
CA GLN A 514 33.66 -34.83 9.79
C GLN A 514 34.72 -34.07 10.58
N ASN A 515 35.87 -34.67 10.85
CA ASN A 515 36.88 -34.04 11.71
C ASN A 515 37.97 -33.26 10.96
N SER A 516 38.14 -33.46 9.64
CA SER A 516 39.17 -32.82 8.82
C SER A 516 38.79 -32.82 7.34
N LEU A 517 39.58 -32.16 6.49
CA LEU A 517 39.45 -32.21 5.03
C LEU A 517 40.83 -32.30 4.39
N ALA A 518 41.05 -33.34 3.57
CA ALA A 518 42.34 -33.60 2.94
C ALA A 518 42.77 -32.49 1.96
N LEU A 519 44.06 -32.44 1.63
CA LEU A 519 44.60 -31.46 0.68
C LEU A 519 43.97 -31.61 -0.71
N HIS A 520 43.29 -30.57 -1.18
CA HIS A 520 42.58 -30.55 -2.46
C HIS A 520 42.54 -29.14 -3.05
N THR A 521 41.95 -29.00 -4.25
CA THR A 521 41.60 -27.72 -4.87
C THR A 521 40.11 -27.71 -5.14
N ASP A 522 39.47 -26.55 -5.04
CA ASP A 522 38.04 -26.43 -5.35
C ASP A 522 37.76 -26.47 -6.85
N ALA A 523 36.57 -26.95 -7.20
CA ALA A 523 36.05 -26.93 -8.56
C ALA A 523 35.35 -25.59 -8.87
N SER A 524 36.11 -24.50 -8.84
CA SER A 524 35.66 -23.12 -9.07
C SER A 524 36.76 -22.27 -9.71
N LEU A 525 36.44 -21.07 -10.19
CA LEU A 525 37.46 -20.11 -10.68
C LEU A 525 38.13 -19.39 -9.49
N VAL A 526 37.28 -18.88 -8.61
CA VAL A 526 37.57 -18.24 -7.33
C VAL A 526 36.66 -18.85 -6.27
N THR A 527 37.21 -19.14 -5.09
CA THR A 527 36.46 -19.58 -3.91
C THR A 527 36.44 -18.47 -2.88
N GLY A 528 35.29 -18.34 -2.21
CA GLY A 528 35.15 -17.55 -0.99
C GLY A 528 34.79 -18.47 0.17
N SER A 529 35.43 -18.28 1.30
CA SER A 529 35.12 -19.00 2.54
C SER A 529 34.93 -18.03 3.70
N VAL A 530 33.87 -18.22 4.45
CA VAL A 530 33.52 -17.42 5.64
C VAL A 530 33.57 -18.30 6.87
N LYS A 531 34.26 -17.82 7.91
CA LYS A 531 34.27 -18.44 9.23
C LYS A 531 33.00 -18.03 10.00
N LEU A 532 32.11 -18.97 10.31
CA LEU A 532 30.80 -18.63 10.90
C LEU A 532 30.78 -18.65 12.43
N ASN A 533 31.77 -19.26 13.07
CA ASN A 533 31.90 -19.28 14.52
C ASN A 533 33.36 -19.45 14.95
N GLU A 534 33.62 -19.41 16.26
CA GLU A 534 34.98 -19.42 16.83
C GLU A 534 35.10 -20.28 18.09
N ASP A 535 34.00 -20.88 18.55
CA ASP A 535 33.91 -21.75 19.73
C ASP A 535 34.37 -23.19 19.41
N TYR A 536 35.56 -23.33 18.85
CA TYR A 536 36.19 -24.62 18.55
C TYR A 536 37.74 -24.54 18.62
N GLU A 537 38.38 -25.70 18.79
CA GLU A 537 39.85 -25.86 18.78
C GLU A 537 40.27 -26.77 17.62
N GLY A 538 41.34 -26.42 16.90
CA GLY A 538 41.73 -27.08 15.65
C GLY A 538 40.86 -26.63 14.47
N GLY A 539 40.71 -27.46 13.44
CA GLY A 539 39.85 -27.17 12.28
C GLY A 539 40.25 -25.93 11.44
N GLU A 540 41.51 -25.52 11.43
CA GLU A 540 42.04 -24.43 10.60
C GLU A 540 42.06 -24.80 9.11
N LEU A 541 41.72 -23.82 8.25
CA LEU A 541 41.92 -23.89 6.81
C LEU A 541 43.34 -23.45 6.47
N ILE A 542 44.13 -24.35 5.90
CA ILE A 542 45.57 -24.21 5.68
C ILE A 542 45.89 -24.27 4.18
N PHE A 543 46.72 -23.33 3.71
CA PHE A 543 47.25 -23.23 2.35
C PHE A 543 48.77 -23.41 2.36
N PRO A 544 49.29 -24.64 2.18
CA PRO A 544 50.72 -24.92 2.32
C PRO A 544 51.62 -24.12 1.38
N ARG A 545 51.17 -23.90 0.13
CA ARG A 545 51.96 -23.17 -0.88
C ARG A 545 52.06 -21.68 -0.55
N GLN A 546 50.99 -21.09 -0.04
CA GLN A 546 50.92 -19.68 0.37
C GLN A 546 51.51 -19.46 1.76
N ASN A 547 51.82 -20.53 2.50
CA ASN A 547 52.22 -20.49 3.89
C ASN A 547 51.23 -19.68 4.75
N PHE A 548 49.93 -19.96 4.57
CA PHE A 548 48.82 -19.22 5.18
C PHE A 548 47.85 -20.16 5.91
N SER A 549 47.29 -19.70 7.02
CA SER A 549 46.19 -20.34 7.76
C SER A 549 45.14 -19.30 8.13
N ASN A 550 43.86 -19.68 8.12
CA ASN A 550 42.77 -18.80 8.53
C ASN A 550 42.61 -18.65 10.06
N ILE A 551 43.56 -19.14 10.87
CA ILE A 551 43.46 -19.12 12.35
C ILE A 551 43.15 -17.74 12.93
N ASN A 552 43.78 -16.69 12.40
CA ASN A 552 43.62 -15.31 12.87
C ASN A 552 42.49 -14.56 12.14
N MET A 553 41.73 -15.22 11.28
CA MET A 553 40.61 -14.60 10.59
C MET A 553 39.43 -14.45 11.55
N PRO A 554 38.83 -13.25 11.66
CA PRO A 554 37.69 -13.04 12.53
C PRO A 554 36.43 -13.71 11.94
N ARG A 555 35.51 -14.04 12.84
CA ARG A 555 34.13 -14.42 12.49
C ARG A 555 33.52 -13.47 11.47
N GLY A 556 32.79 -14.02 10.50
CA GLY A 556 32.05 -13.26 9.49
C GLY A 556 32.91 -12.67 8.36
N CYS A 557 34.24 -12.72 8.47
CA CYS A 557 35.14 -12.29 7.41
C CYS A 557 35.22 -13.34 6.28
N CYS A 558 35.19 -12.88 5.03
CA CYS A 558 35.30 -13.72 3.84
C CYS A 558 36.73 -13.71 3.30
N LEU A 559 37.36 -14.88 3.30
CA LEU A 559 38.64 -15.14 2.63
C LEU A 559 38.36 -15.54 1.17
N ILE A 560 39.07 -14.94 0.22
CA ILE A 560 38.85 -15.14 -1.22
C ILE A 560 40.19 -15.49 -1.89
N TRP A 561 40.20 -16.51 -2.75
CA TRP A 561 41.40 -16.97 -3.47
C TRP A 561 41.08 -17.60 -4.84
N PRO A 562 42.01 -17.58 -5.82
CA PRO A 562 41.92 -18.36 -7.05
C PRO A 562 42.03 -19.85 -6.75
N SER A 563 41.09 -20.66 -7.23
CA SER A 563 40.93 -22.02 -6.71
C SER A 563 41.84 -23.06 -7.35
N GLU A 564 41.72 -23.27 -8.67
CA GLU A 564 42.44 -24.32 -9.38
C GLU A 564 43.94 -23.98 -9.53
N VAL A 565 44.78 -25.04 -9.63
CA VAL A 565 46.24 -25.00 -9.85
C VAL A 565 47.10 -24.57 -8.64
N THR A 566 46.83 -23.42 -8.01
CA THR A 566 47.79 -22.80 -7.08
C THR A 566 47.40 -22.79 -5.61
N HIS A 567 46.12 -22.86 -5.26
CA HIS A 567 45.65 -22.75 -3.87
C HIS A 567 45.13 -24.09 -3.35
N GLY A 568 45.97 -25.12 -3.46
CA GLY A 568 45.72 -26.38 -2.77
C GLY A 568 45.65 -26.14 -1.26
N HIS A 569 44.57 -26.57 -0.63
CA HIS A 569 44.29 -26.32 0.78
C HIS A 569 43.67 -27.52 1.48
N ALA A 570 43.77 -27.54 2.80
CA ALA A 570 43.27 -28.60 3.68
C ALA A 570 42.66 -27.99 4.93
N VAL A 571 41.78 -28.74 5.60
CA VAL A 571 41.32 -28.41 6.96
C VAL A 571 41.95 -29.40 7.93
N ASN A 572 42.72 -28.91 8.90
CA ASN A 572 43.32 -29.79 9.92
C ASN A 572 42.25 -30.35 10.87
N GLU A 573 42.65 -31.28 11.73
CA GLU A 573 41.74 -31.96 12.64
C GLU A 573 41.11 -30.98 13.64
N ILE A 574 39.77 -31.03 13.80
CA ILE A 574 39.07 -30.38 14.90
C ILE A 574 39.25 -31.22 16.18
N ILE A 575 39.74 -30.57 17.22
CA ILE A 575 40.08 -31.18 18.51
C ILE A 575 38.88 -31.11 19.46
N SER A 576 38.18 -29.97 19.49
CA SER A 576 37.00 -29.77 20.34
C SER A 576 36.04 -28.74 19.74
N GLY A 577 34.77 -28.80 20.18
CA GLY A 577 33.71 -27.91 19.71
C GLY A 577 33.11 -28.33 18.38
N THR A 578 32.39 -27.41 17.74
CA THR A 578 31.84 -27.61 16.39
C THR A 578 32.23 -26.43 15.54
N LYS A 579 32.80 -26.66 14.36
CA LYS A 579 33.14 -25.59 13.42
C LYS A 579 32.10 -25.51 12.31
N TYR A 580 31.64 -24.30 12.03
CA TYR A 580 30.81 -23.97 10.88
C TYR A 580 31.53 -23.00 9.94
N SER A 581 31.42 -23.26 8.64
CA SER A 581 31.90 -22.35 7.61
C SER A 581 30.91 -22.25 6.46
N LEU A 582 30.92 -21.12 5.74
CA LEU A 582 30.23 -20.99 4.45
C LEU A 582 31.28 -21.04 3.35
N THR A 583 31.09 -21.93 2.38
CA THR A 583 31.93 -22.05 1.19
C THR A 583 31.11 -21.66 -0.05
N MET A 584 31.69 -20.84 -0.91
CA MET A 584 31.06 -20.34 -2.13
C MET A 584 32.01 -20.54 -3.32
N TRP A 585 31.53 -21.25 -4.32
CA TRP A 585 32.26 -21.64 -5.52
C TRP A 585 31.72 -20.89 -6.73
N THR A 586 32.58 -20.15 -7.43
CA THR A 586 32.22 -19.48 -8.69
C THR A 586 32.23 -20.43 -9.88
N SER A 587 31.45 -20.08 -10.91
CA SER A 587 31.46 -20.74 -12.21
C SER A 587 32.80 -20.53 -12.93
N ARG A 588 33.33 -21.60 -13.55
CA ARG A 588 34.59 -21.55 -14.33
C ARG A 588 34.38 -21.13 -15.77
N TYR A 589 33.18 -21.35 -16.30
CA TYR A 589 32.76 -20.97 -17.64
C TYR A 589 31.23 -20.71 -17.63
N PRO A 590 30.69 -19.96 -18.60
CA PRO A 590 29.25 -19.72 -18.69
C PRO A 590 28.47 -21.05 -18.75
N GLY A 591 27.50 -21.22 -17.85
CA GLY A 591 26.71 -22.45 -17.73
C GLY A 591 27.31 -23.53 -16.81
N ASP A 592 28.46 -23.30 -16.17
CA ASP A 592 29.02 -24.16 -15.13
C ASP A 592 28.21 -24.00 -13.83
N VAL A 593 27.16 -24.79 -13.69
CA VAL A 593 26.26 -24.85 -12.53
C VAL A 593 26.38 -26.20 -11.84
N ASN A 594 26.28 -26.22 -10.50
CA ASN A 594 26.08 -27.50 -9.80
C ASN A 594 24.58 -27.86 -9.86
N GLY A 595 24.29 -29.04 -10.40
CA GLY A 595 22.95 -29.54 -10.71
C GLY A 595 22.07 -29.79 -9.49
#